data_AF-A0A967ECR8-F1
#
_entry.id   AF-A0A967ECR8-F1
#
_cell.length_a   1.000
_cell.length_b   1.000
_cell.length_c   1.000
_cell.angle_alpha   90.00
_cell.angle_beta   90.00
_cell.angle_gamma   90.00
#
_symmetry.space_group_name_H-M   'P 1'
#
loop_
_entity.id
_entity.type
_entity.pdbx_description
1 polymer ?
#
loop_
_entity_poly.entity_id
_entity_poly.type
_entity_poly.pdbx_seq_one_letter_code
_entity_poly.pdbx_strand_id
1 'polypeptide(L)' 'MKIFNVLLLAPFVGLLWVPFYNFRTPVLLGFPFFYWYQFAWVPVTSVLIWLAWKKGAQS' A
#
# COMPACT_ATOMS: atom_id res chain seq x y z
N MET A 1 11.72 -13.96 -15.63
CA MET A 1 10.62 -14.46 -14.78
C MET A 1 10.20 -13.34 -13.84
N LYS A 2 8.92 -12.96 -13.88
CA LYS A 2 8.36 -11.65 -13.51
C LYS A 2 8.32 -11.40 -11.98
N ILE A 3 9.46 -11.18 -11.32
CA ILE A 3 9.49 -10.78 -9.91
C ILE A 3 8.70 -9.48 -9.64
N PHE A 4 8.50 -8.66 -10.67
CA PHE A 4 7.75 -7.40 -10.62
C PHE A 4 6.23 -7.56 -10.48
N ASN A 5 5.66 -8.68 -10.93
CA ASN A 5 4.24 -8.94 -10.69
C ASN A 5 3.96 -9.13 -9.19
N VAL A 6 4.96 -9.54 -8.42
CA VAL A 6 4.87 -9.68 -6.96
C VAL A 6 4.79 -8.32 -6.26
N LEU A 7 5.32 -7.24 -6.86
CA LEU A 7 5.21 -5.89 -6.30
C LEU A 7 3.75 -5.40 -6.25
N LEU A 8 2.90 -5.86 -7.17
CA LEU A 8 1.46 -5.61 -7.15
C LEU A 8 0.73 -6.37 -6.03
N LEU A 9 1.36 -7.39 -5.43
CA LEU A 9 0.81 -8.07 -4.25
C LEU A 9 1.07 -7.30 -2.95
N ALA A 10 1.97 -6.31 -2.94
CA ALA A 10 2.25 -5.49 -1.76
C ALA A 10 1.00 -4.81 -1.16
N PRO A 11 0.12 -4.16 -1.94
CA PRO A 11 -1.13 -3.62 -1.40
C PRO A 11 -2.08 -4.71 -0.88
N PHE A 12 -2.08 -5.91 -1.45
CA PHE A 12 -2.89 -7.02 -0.94
C PHE A 12 -2.39 -7.53 0.41
N VAL A 13 -1.07 -7.68 0.57
CA VAL A 13 -0.47 -8.05 1.87
C VAL A 13 -0.70 -6.96 2.91
N GLY A 14 -0.57 -5.69 2.50
CA GLY A 14 -0.91 -4.53 3.31
C GLY A 14 -2.36 -4.54 3.79
N LEU A 15 -3.32 -4.78 2.90
CA LEU A 15 -4.75 -4.77 3.21
C LEU A 15 -5.26 -6.06 3.88
N LEU A 16 -4.49 -7.15 3.88
CA LEU A 16 -4.85 -8.40 4.55
C LEU A 16 -4.22 -8.54 5.95
N TRP A 17 -3.21 -7.73 6.30
CA TRP A 17 -2.62 -7.72 7.64
C TRP A 17 -3.48 -6.98 8.68
N VAL A 18 -4.74 -7.38 8.80
CA VAL A 18 -5.78 -6.77 9.65
C VAL A 18 -5.30 -6.44 11.08
N PRO A 19 -4.54 -7.29 11.80
CA PRO A 19 -4.14 -6.97 13.18
C PRO A 19 -3.12 -5.81 13.29
N PHE A 20 -2.54 -5.31 12.20
CA PHE A 20 -1.49 -4.27 12.25
C PHE A 20 -2.02 -2.82 12.17
N TYR A 21 -3.26 -2.63 11.72
CA TYR A 21 -3.86 -1.30 11.55
C TYR A 21 -5.30 -1.21 12.04
N ASN A 22 -5.93 -2.34 12.39
CA ASN A 22 -7.22 -2.35 13.07
C ASN A 22 -7.05 -2.05 14.58
N PHE A 23 -6.32 -0.98 14.88
CA PHE A 23 -6.20 -0.45 16.23
C PHE A 23 -7.16 0.73 16.36
N ARG A 24 -8.00 0.72 17.41
CA ARG A 24 -8.89 1.86 17.73
C ARG A 24 -8.13 3.13 18.10
N THR A 25 -6.88 2.98 18.50
CA THR A 25 -5.98 4.05 18.91
C THR A 25 -4.64 3.84 18.22
N PRO A 26 -3.99 4.89 17.70
CA PRO A 26 -4.28 6.31 17.91
C PRO A 26 -5.42 6.85 17.03
N VAL A 27 -6.13 7.85 17.55
CA VAL A 27 -7.03 8.71 16.76
C VAL A 27 -6.21 9.93 16.36
N LEU A 28 -5.99 10.08 15.06
CA LEU A 28 -5.24 11.19 14.48
C LEU A 28 -6.24 12.17 13.85
N LEU A 29 -6.20 13.43 14.30
CA LEU A 29 -7.09 14.50 13.82
C LEU A 29 -8.59 14.14 13.88
N GLY A 30 -9.00 13.36 14.89
CA GLY A 30 -10.39 12.90 15.06
C GLY A 30 -10.78 11.64 14.29
N PHE A 31 -9.87 11.08 13.48
CA PHE A 31 -10.10 9.84 12.73
C PHE A 31 -9.26 8.66 13.25
N PRO A 32 -9.82 7.45 13.34
CA PRO A 32 -9.06 6.25 13.68
C PRO A 32 -7.88 6.02 12.72
N PHE A 33 -6.79 5.46 13.24
CA PHE A 33 -5.58 5.12 12.48
C PHE A 33 -5.85 4.32 11.19
N PHE A 34 -6.87 3.47 11.18
CA PHE A 34 -7.31 2.70 10.02
C PHE A 34 -7.48 3.56 8.74
N TYR A 35 -8.12 4.73 8.86
CA TYR A 35 -8.36 5.60 7.70
C TYR A 35 -7.06 6.21 7.19
N TRP A 36 -6.18 6.62 8.10
CA TRP A 36 -4.84 7.13 7.76
C TRP A 36 -3.99 6.07 7.07
N TYR A 37 -4.10 4.82 7.50
CA TYR A 37 -3.42 3.69 6.86
C TYR A 37 -3.89 3.51 5.41
N GLN A 38 -5.20 3.48 5.17
CA GLN A 38 -5.75 3.41 3.79
C GLN A 38 -5.34 4.61 2.94
N PHE A 39 -5.35 5.81 3.52
CA PHE A 39 -4.93 7.02 2.82
C PHE A 39 -3.44 6.99 2.45
N ALA A 40 -2.58 6.51 3.35
CA ALA A 40 -1.15 6.32 3.09
C ALA A 40 -0.87 5.29 1.98
N TRP A 41 -1.77 4.31 1.77
CA TRP A 41 -1.64 3.37 0.67
C TRP A 41 -1.79 4.01 -0.70
N VAL A 42 -2.55 5.11 -0.85
CA VAL A 42 -2.75 5.79 -2.14
C VAL A 42 -1.43 6.25 -2.80
N PRO A 43 -0.55 7.01 -2.12
CA PRO A 43 0.75 7.37 -2.69
C PRO A 43 1.67 6.15 -2.83
N VAL A 44 1.63 5.19 -1.90
CA VAL A 44 2.45 3.97 -1.98
C VAL A 44 2.12 3.17 -3.24
N THR A 45 0.82 2.91 -3.52
CA THR A 45 0.40 2.20 -4.73
C THR A 45 0.73 2.99 -5.99
N SER A 46 0.61 4.32 -5.96
CA SER A 46 0.98 5.17 -7.10
C SER A 46 2.47 5.05 -7.43
N VAL A 47 3.34 5.06 -6.41
CA VAL A 47 4.79 4.85 -6.58
C VAL A 47 5.10 3.44 -7.08
N LEU A 48 4.44 2.42 -6.53
CA LEU A 48 4.62 1.03 -6.98
C LEU A 48 4.24 0.84 -8.46
N ILE A 49 3.10 1.41 -8.88
CA ILE A 49 2.66 1.40 -10.28
C ILE A 49 3.65 2.15 -11.16
N TRP A 50 4.12 3.32 -10.74
CA TRP A 50 5.10 4.10 -11.50
C TRP A 50 6.43 3.35 -11.66
N LEU A 51 6.94 2.70 -10.61
CA LEU A 51 8.14 1.88 -10.67
C LEU A 51 7.96 0.67 -11.60
N ALA A 52 6.80 0.03 -11.56
CA ALA A 52 6.46 -1.08 -12.46
C ALA A 52 6.40 -0.61 -13.92
N TRP A 53 5.74 0.52 -14.19
CA TRP A 53 5.66 1.12 -15.53
C TRP A 53 7.04 1.53 -16.05
N LYS A 54 7.83 2.25 -15.25
CA LYS A 54 9.17 2.73 -15.63
C LYS A 54 10.12 1.59 -16.00
N LYS A 55 10.07 0.47 -15.29
CA LYS A 55 10.89 -0.71 -15.62
C LYS A 55 10.32 -1.53 -16.77
N GLY A 56 9.00 -1.59 -16.94
CA GLY A 56 8.37 -2.19 -18.11
C GLY A 56 8.70 -1.46 -19.41
N ALA A 57 8.81 -0.13 -19.36
CA ALA A 57 9.21 0.71 -20.49
C ALA A 57 10.71 0.63 -20.85
N GLN A 58 11.54 -0.05 -20.04
CA GLN A 58 12.97 -0.26 -20.30
C GLN A 58 13.30 -1.65 -20.88
N SER A 59 12.30 -2.53 -21.05
CA SER A 59 12.45 -3.84 -21.70
C SER A 59 12.01 -3.78 -23.16
#